data_AF-A0A1H6AXV5-F1
#
_entry.id   AF-A0A1H6AXV5-F1
#
_cell.length_a   1.000
_cell.length_b   1.000
_cell.length_c   1.000
_cell.angle_alpha   90.00
_cell.angle_beta   90.00
_cell.angle_gamma   90.00
#
_symmetry.space_group_name_H-M   'P 1'
#
loop_
_entity.id
_entity.type
_entity.pdbx_description
1 polymer ?
#
loop_
_entity_poly.entity_id
_entity_poly.type
_entity_poly.pdbx_seq_one_letter_code
_entity_poly.pdbx_strand_id
1 'polypeptide(L)'
;MDFGITYFHVSTDMLYEDWTKISSLKAADLDNHLYVNGIGYGKRFLILVESASSEQELKNIIERFFFDKPITATDKTILANSSFHALTFGKDAIAPDKENPVKAYVDYLKKPFTKEDYGTPVYMVLFDLENQLYYNEIK
;
A
#
# COMPACT_ATOMS: atom_id res chain seq x y z
N MET A 1 5.86 3.01 -8.14
CA MET A 1 6.62 2.73 -6.91
C MET A 1 5.67 2.66 -5.74
N ASP A 2 5.65 1.53 -5.04
CA ASP A 2 4.72 1.23 -3.95
C ASP A 2 5.44 1.33 -2.60
N PHE A 3 4.84 2.06 -1.66
CA PHE A 3 5.39 2.29 -0.34
C PHE A 3 4.34 1.98 0.72
N GLY A 4 4.71 1.14 1.70
CA GLY A 4 3.81 0.74 2.76
C GLY A 4 4.52 0.54 4.10
N ILE A 5 3.86 0.96 5.17
CA ILE A 5 4.20 0.62 6.55
C ILE A 5 2.96 -0.02 7.18
N THR A 6 3.12 -1.26 7.62
CA THR A 6 2.11 -1.98 8.40
C THR A 6 2.41 -1.79 9.88
N TYR A 7 1.47 -1.25 10.64
CA TYR A 7 1.64 -1.03 12.08
C TYR A 7 1.14 -2.21 12.91
N PHE A 8 0.01 -2.79 12.51
CA PHE A 8 -0.53 -3.98 13.16
C PHE A 8 -1.35 -4.80 12.16
N HIS A 9 -1.56 -6.07 12.53
CA HIS A 9 -2.34 -7.03 11.76
C HIS A 9 -3.39 -7.64 12.67
N VAL A 10 -4.61 -7.74 12.18
CA VAL A 10 -5.68 -8.48 12.86
C VAL A 10 -5.97 -9.71 12.01
N SER A 11 -5.84 -10.89 12.60
CA SER A 11 -6.15 -12.16 11.96
C SER A 11 -7.23 -12.92 12.71
N THR A 12 -8.02 -13.68 11.97
CA THR A 12 -8.85 -14.74 12.51
C THR A 12 -8.09 -16.05 12.45
N ASP A 13 -8.49 -17.02 13.27
CA ASP A 13 -8.04 -18.39 13.09
C ASP A 13 -8.54 -18.92 11.74
N MET A 14 -7.80 -19.87 11.16
CA MET A 14 -8.24 -20.58 9.95
C MET A 14 -9.51 -21.38 10.26
N LEU A 15 -10.35 -21.56 9.25
CA LEU A 15 -11.54 -22.39 9.38
C LEU A 15 -11.11 -23.86 9.53
N TYR A 16 -11.35 -24.42 10.71
CA TYR A 16 -11.16 -25.85 11.01
C TYR A 16 -12.46 -26.66 10.88
N GLU A 17 -13.61 -25.99 10.82
CA GLU A 17 -14.89 -26.66 10.65
C GLU A 17 -15.16 -27.03 9.19
N ASP A 18 -15.86 -28.15 9.02
CA ASP A 18 -16.37 -28.61 7.73
C ASP A 18 -17.44 -27.63 7.23
N TRP A 19 -17.00 -26.63 6.45
CA TRP A 19 -17.81 -25.57 5.86
C TRP A 19 -18.94 -26.12 4.96
N THR A 20 -18.83 -27.38 4.52
CA THR A 20 -19.91 -28.08 3.81
C THR A 20 -21.14 -28.29 4.70
N LYS A 21 -21.06 -28.06 6.02
CA LYS A 21 -22.20 -28.14 6.94
C LYS A 21 -22.99 -26.83 7.04
N ILE A 22 -22.45 -25.73 6.53
CA ILE A 22 -23.13 -24.44 6.48
C ILE A 22 -24.08 -24.45 5.26
N SER A 23 -25.36 -24.71 5.52
CA SER A 23 -26.38 -24.89 4.49
C SER A 23 -26.55 -23.69 3.54
N SER A 24 -26.22 -22.47 3.98
CA SER A 24 -26.26 -21.25 3.16
C SER A 24 -25.11 -21.15 2.14
N LEU A 25 -24.01 -21.89 2.33
CA LEU A 25 -22.87 -21.90 1.39
C LEU A 25 -23.02 -22.99 0.32
N LYS A 26 -23.83 -24.03 0.55
CA LYS A 26 -24.10 -25.11 -0.42
C LYS A 26 -24.76 -24.67 -1.71
N ALA A 27 -25.44 -23.52 -1.69
CA ALA A 27 -26.15 -22.98 -2.86
C ALA A 27 -25.30 -22.01 -3.70
N ALA A 28 -24.08 -21.70 -3.23
CA ALA A 28 -23.19 -20.75 -3.85
C ALA A 28 -21.98 -21.49 -4.44
N ASP A 29 -21.46 -21.01 -5.57
CA ASP A 29 -20.33 -21.61 -6.28
C ASP A 29 -19.05 -21.58 -5.41
N LEU A 30 -18.74 -22.70 -4.77
CA LEU A 30 -17.74 -22.81 -3.69
C LEU A 30 -16.33 -22.43 -4.15
N ASP A 31 -16.02 -22.65 -5.43
CA ASP A 31 -14.75 -22.30 -6.07
C ASP A 31 -14.53 -20.77 -6.15
N ASN A 32 -15.56 -19.97 -5.85
CA ASN A 32 -15.52 -18.51 -5.88
C ASN A 32 -15.64 -17.86 -4.48
N HIS A 33 -15.52 -18.62 -3.39
CA HIS A 33 -15.65 -18.08 -2.03
C HIS A 33 -14.30 -17.85 -1.38
N LEU A 34 -13.97 -16.57 -1.20
CA LEU A 34 -12.84 -16.13 -0.39
C LEU A 34 -13.35 -15.57 0.94
N TYR A 35 -12.65 -15.89 2.03
CA TYR A 35 -12.85 -15.25 3.32
C TYR A 35 -11.62 -14.44 3.71
N VAL A 36 -11.85 -13.35 4.44
CA VAL A 36 -10.78 -12.51 4.97
C VAL A 36 -10.22 -13.19 6.22
N ASN A 37 -9.02 -13.74 6.13
CA ASN A 37 -8.31 -14.28 7.29
C ASN A 37 -7.54 -13.19 8.04
N GLY A 38 -7.09 -12.16 7.34
CA GLY A 38 -6.24 -11.13 7.92
C GLY A 38 -6.44 -9.76 7.27
N ILE A 39 -6.29 -8.72 8.09
CA ILE A 39 -6.27 -7.33 7.64
C ILE A 39 -5.06 -6.64 8.24
N GLY A 40 -4.21 -6.09 7.39
CA GLY A 40 -3.10 -5.23 7.79
C GLY A 40 -3.54 -3.77 7.83
N TYR A 41 -3.23 -3.09 8.93
CA TYR A 41 -3.54 -1.68 9.14
C TYR A 41 -2.26 -0.85 9.16
N GLY A 42 -2.29 0.30 8.49
CA GLY A 42 -1.05 0.97 8.15
C GLY A 42 -1.21 2.25 7.35
N LYS A 43 -0.08 2.66 6.76
CA LYS A 43 -0.02 3.70 5.72
C LYS A 43 0.51 3.06 4.46
N ARG A 44 -0.19 3.26 3.34
CA ARG A 44 0.30 2.84 2.02
C ARG A 44 -0.01 3.91 0.99
N PHE A 45 0.90 4.09 0.04
CA PHE A 45 0.61 4.82 -1.17
C PHE A 45 1.39 4.27 -2.34
N LEU A 46 0.84 4.50 -3.53
CA LEU A 46 1.47 4.21 -4.80
C LEU A 46 1.80 5.54 -5.48
N ILE A 47 3.05 5.74 -5.89
CA ILE A 47 3.45 6.86 -6.75
C ILE A 47 3.74 6.31 -8.14
N LEU A 48 2.99 6.79 -9.13
CA LEU A 48 3.30 6.67 -10.54
C LEU A 48 4.13 7.88 -10.97
N VAL A 49 5.25 7.61 -11.63
CA VAL A 49 6.16 8.64 -12.12
C VAL A 49 6.34 8.44 -13.61
N GLU A 50 6.01 9.46 -14.39
CA GLU A 50 6.32 9.52 -15.82
C GLU A 50 7.52 10.45 -15.98
N SER A 51 8.62 9.92 -16.53
CA SER A 51 9.88 10.65 -16.64
C SER A 51 10.69 10.14 -17.82
N ALA A 52 11.57 10.99 -18.35
CA ALA A 52 12.63 10.58 -19.27
C ALA A 52 13.83 9.94 -18.56
N SER A 53 13.93 10.10 -17.23
CA SER A 53 14.98 9.48 -16.41
C SER A 53 14.73 8.00 -16.17
N SER A 54 15.81 7.27 -15.91
CA SER A 54 15.75 5.85 -15.58
C SER A 54 15.09 5.59 -14.22
N GLU A 55 14.54 4.39 -14.05
CA GLU A 55 13.97 3.94 -12.77
C GLU A 55 15.00 4.04 -11.63
N GLN A 56 16.27 3.72 -11.89
CA GLN A 56 17.33 3.77 -10.88
C GLN A 56 17.61 5.22 -10.42
N GLU A 57 17.61 6.19 -11.34
CA GLU A 57 17.77 7.60 -10.98
C GLU A 57 16.61 8.08 -10.10
N LEU A 58 15.38 7.72 -10.46
CA LEU A 58 14.19 8.05 -9.67
C LEU A 58 14.25 7.42 -8.27
N LYS A 59 14.65 6.14 -8.16
CA LYS A 59 14.86 5.46 -6.87
C LYS A 59 15.91 6.19 -6.02
N ASN A 60 17.05 6.55 -6.60
CA ASN A 60 18.11 7.26 -5.89
C ASN A 60 17.63 8.62 -5.35
N ILE A 61 16.82 9.35 -6.13
CA ILE A 61 16.22 10.63 -5.70
C ILE A 61 15.27 10.40 -4.51
N ILE A 62 14.43 9.38 -4.59
CA ILE A 62 13.48 9.05 -3.51
C ILE A 62 14.21 8.62 -2.24
N GLU A 63 15.24 7.79 -2.35
CA GLU A 63 16.07 7.41 -1.20
C GLU A 63 16.68 8.62 -0.51
N ARG A 64 17.09 9.65 -1.26
CA ARG A 64 17.59 10.89 -0.64
C ARG A 64 16.54 11.56 0.23
N PHE A 65 15.28 11.62 -0.20
CA PHE A 65 14.18 12.10 0.65
C PHE A 65 13.96 11.22 1.88
N PHE A 66 13.96 9.89 1.71
CA PHE A 66 13.77 8.97 2.83
C PHE A 66 14.86 9.08 3.90
N PHE A 67 16.10 9.29 3.50
CA PHE A 67 17.24 9.39 4.42
C PHE A 67 17.66 10.83 4.75
N ASP A 68 16.82 11.83 4.43
CA ASP A 68 17.08 13.25 4.66
C ASP A 68 18.44 13.71 4.11
N LYS A 69 18.86 13.10 2.99
CA LYS A 69 20.10 13.46 2.28
C LYS A 69 19.85 14.70 1.41
N PRO A 70 20.89 15.50 1.15
CA PRO A 70 20.76 16.65 0.25
C PRO A 70 20.29 16.24 -1.15
N ILE A 71 19.30 17.01 -1.65
CA ILE A 71 18.80 16.95 -3.03
C ILE A 71 19.71 17.81 -3.90
N THR A 72 20.26 17.22 -4.96
CA THR A 72 21.17 17.89 -5.89
C THR A 72 20.41 18.75 -6.91
N ALA A 73 21.11 19.63 -7.63
CA ALA A 73 20.51 20.37 -8.74
C ALA A 73 19.99 19.45 -9.85
N THR A 74 20.71 18.36 -10.13
CA THR A 74 20.27 17.33 -11.09
C THR A 74 18.97 16.68 -10.66
N ASP A 75 18.85 16.31 -9.38
CA ASP A 75 17.63 15.73 -8.83
C ASP A 75 16.44 16.67 -9.02
N LYS A 76 16.60 17.97 -8.74
CA LYS A 76 15.55 18.98 -8.95
C LYS A 76 15.13 19.08 -10.41
N THR A 77 16.08 19.06 -11.34
CA THR A 77 15.79 19.08 -12.78
C THR A 77 15.01 17.84 -13.22
N ILE A 78 15.36 16.65 -12.71
CA ILE A 78 14.64 15.42 -13.01
C ILE A 78 13.21 15.51 -12.48
N LEU A 79 13.03 15.92 -11.22
CA LEU A 79 11.70 16.08 -10.62
C LEU A 79 10.85 17.12 -11.37
N ALA A 80 11.43 18.25 -11.77
CA ALA A 80 10.71 19.31 -12.49
C ALA A 80 10.24 18.89 -13.91
N ASN A 81 10.92 17.91 -14.52
CA ASN A 81 10.58 17.38 -15.84
C ASN A 81 9.79 16.06 -15.78
N SER A 82 9.35 15.65 -14.58
CA SER A 82 8.60 14.41 -14.39
C SER A 82 7.17 14.70 -13.94
N SER A 83 6.22 13.87 -14.36
CA SER A 83 4.84 13.89 -13.87
C SER A 83 4.69 12.90 -12.72
N PHE A 84 4.02 13.32 -11.64
CA PHE A 84 3.79 12.49 -10.45
C PHE A 84 2.30 12.35 -10.20
N HIS A 85 1.84 11.11 -10.11
CA HIS A 85 0.49 10.78 -9.65
C HIS A 85 0.62 9.89 -8.42
N ALA A 86 -0.14 10.19 -7.36
CA ALA A 86 -0.13 9.36 -6.17
C ALA A 86 -1.52 8.90 -5.79
N LEU A 87 -1.58 7.68 -5.28
CA LEU A 87 -2.77 7.06 -4.72
C LEU A 87 -2.48 6.72 -3.27
N THR A 88 -3.24 7.33 -2.35
CA THR A 88 -3.17 7.03 -0.92
C THR A 88 -4.24 6.03 -0.55
N PHE A 89 -3.88 4.98 0.17
CA PHE A 89 -4.84 3.97 0.59
C PHE A 89 -5.44 4.34 1.95
N GLY A 90 -6.78 4.41 2.01
CA GLY A 90 -7.60 4.57 3.21
C GLY A 90 -7.44 5.87 4.01
N LYS A 91 -6.88 6.93 3.43
CA LYS A 91 -6.93 8.31 3.92
C LYS A 91 -7.12 9.29 2.76
N ASP A 92 -7.52 10.52 3.10
CA ASP A 92 -7.65 11.64 2.15
C ASP A 92 -6.38 11.85 1.32
N ALA A 93 -6.59 12.33 0.09
CA ALA A 93 -5.50 12.59 -0.85
C ALA A 93 -4.46 13.54 -0.23
N ILE A 94 -3.18 13.13 -0.27
CA ILE A 94 -2.06 13.98 0.11
C ILE A 94 -1.84 14.99 -1.03
N ALA A 95 -1.88 16.27 -0.71
CA ALA A 95 -1.52 17.31 -1.66
C ALA A 95 0.01 17.29 -1.88
N PRO A 96 0.49 17.13 -3.13
CA PRO A 96 1.92 17.16 -3.41
C PRO A 96 2.48 18.58 -3.18
N ASP A 97 3.74 18.63 -2.73
CA ASP A 97 4.50 19.87 -2.68
C ASP A 97 4.93 20.27 -4.10
N LYS A 98 4.76 21.55 -4.46
CA LYS A 98 5.03 22.04 -5.83
C LYS A 98 6.51 22.02 -6.20
N GLU A 99 7.41 22.15 -5.22
CA GLU A 99 8.86 22.17 -5.45
C GLU A 99 9.45 20.76 -5.32
N ASN A 100 8.86 19.92 -4.47
CA ASN A 100 9.33 18.57 -4.17
C ASN A 100 8.15 17.59 -4.13
N PRO A 101 7.63 17.15 -5.29
CA PRO A 101 6.39 16.36 -5.37
C PRO A 101 6.44 15.06 -4.56
N VAL A 102 7.64 14.51 -4.35
CA VAL A 102 7.87 13.28 -3.57
C VAL A 102 7.88 13.53 -2.04
N LYS A 103 8.29 14.73 -1.60
CA LYS A 103 8.58 15.00 -0.18
C LYS A 103 7.35 14.82 0.70
N ALA A 104 6.19 15.34 0.27
CA ALA A 104 4.95 15.25 1.03
C ALA A 104 4.55 13.79 1.35
N TYR A 105 4.79 12.88 0.41
CA TYR A 105 4.51 11.45 0.59
C TYR A 105 5.54 10.78 1.51
N VAL A 106 6.82 11.10 1.39
CA VAL A 106 7.86 10.59 2.30
C VAL A 106 7.62 11.07 3.73
N ASP A 107 7.31 12.36 3.91
CA ASP A 107 6.96 12.94 5.20
C ASP A 107 5.75 12.22 5.81
N TYR A 108 4.76 11.87 5.00
CA TYR A 108 3.58 11.12 5.45
C TYR A 108 3.94 9.74 6.03
N LEU A 109 4.88 9.00 5.44
CA LEU A 109 5.35 7.72 6.00
C LEU A 109 6.12 7.92 7.31
N LYS A 110 6.93 8.98 7.37
CA LYS A 110 7.73 9.31 8.55
C LYS A 110 6.89 9.82 9.73
N LYS A 111 5.68 10.32 9.49
CA LYS A 111 4.79 10.78 10.56
C LYS A 111 4.55 9.63 11.56
N PRO A 112 4.68 9.90 12.88
CA PRO A 112 4.33 8.93 13.90
C PRO A 112 2.94 8.35 13.69
N PHE A 113 2.78 7.10 14.10
CA PHE A 113 1.49 6.42 14.09
C PHE A 113 0.57 7.07 15.13
N THR A 114 -0.63 7.48 14.71
CA THR A 114 -1.65 8.07 15.59
C THR A 114 -2.94 7.26 15.60
N LYS A 115 -3.88 7.58 16.50
CA LYS A 115 -5.16 6.86 16.62
C LYS A 115 -5.98 6.88 15.32
N GLU A 116 -5.86 7.96 14.55
CA GLU A 116 -6.52 8.16 13.26
C GLU A 116 -5.95 7.25 12.16
N ASP A 117 -4.78 6.63 12.37
CA ASP A 117 -4.19 5.64 11.47
C ASP A 117 -4.68 4.20 11.77
N TYR A 118 -5.37 3.95 12.89
CA TYR A 118 -5.86 2.61 13.25
C TYR A 118 -7.00 2.11 12.35
N GLY A 119 -7.72 3.01 11.68
CA GLY A 119 -8.91 2.67 10.90
C GLY A 119 -8.65 2.33 9.43
N THR A 120 -7.40 2.39 8.97
CA THR A 120 -7.07 2.34 7.55
C THR A 120 -6.45 0.99 7.16
N PRO A 121 -7.23 0.07 6.56
CA PRO A 121 -6.68 -1.17 6.01
C PRO A 121 -5.80 -0.87 4.79
N VAL A 122 -4.63 -1.50 4.73
CA VAL A 122 -3.63 -1.31 3.64
C VAL A 122 -3.38 -2.56 2.81
N TYR A 123 -3.75 -3.73 3.33
CA TYR A 123 -3.85 -4.98 2.58
C TYR A 123 -4.77 -5.95 3.31
N MET A 124 -5.24 -6.96 2.58
CA MET A 124 -6.02 -8.08 3.12
C MET A 124 -5.35 -9.40 2.75
N VAL A 125 -5.48 -10.38 3.63
CA VAL A 125 -5.09 -11.76 3.42
C VAL A 125 -6.37 -12.56 3.24
N LEU A 126 -6.53 -13.16 2.07
CA LEU A 126 -7.72 -13.91 1.70
C LEU A 126 -7.36 -15.39 1.64
N PHE A 127 -8.30 -16.24 2.04
CA PHE A 127 -8.19 -17.68 1.87
C PHE A 127 -9.46 -18.20 1.20
N ASP A 128 -9.34 -19.25 0.39
CA ASP A 128 -10.51 -20.01 0.00
C ASP A 128 -10.97 -20.93 1.15
N LEU A 129 -12.10 -21.60 0.95
CA LEU A 129 -12.64 -22.54 1.93
C LEU A 129 -11.77 -23.80 2.14
N GLU A 130 -10.83 -24.09 1.24
CA GLU A 130 -9.83 -25.15 1.39
C GLU A 130 -8.57 -24.70 2.14
N ASN A 131 -8.55 -23.47 2.64
CA ASN A 131 -7.41 -22.81 3.27
C ASN A 131 -6.20 -22.63 2.34
N GLN A 132 -6.43 -22.49 1.03
CA GLN A 132 -5.42 -21.98 0.11
C GLN A 132 -5.35 -20.46 0.20
N LEU A 133 -4.12 -19.95 0.25
CA LEU A 133 -3.84 -18.53 0.43
C LEU A 133 -3.94 -17.76 -0.89
N TYR A 134 -4.75 -16.70 -0.90
CA TYR A 134 -4.87 -15.74 -1.97
C TYR A 134 -4.30 -14.40 -1.50
N TYR A 135 -3.13 -14.04 -2.04
CA TYR A 135 -2.62 -12.68 -1.92
C TYR A 135 -3.37 -11.78 -2.88
N ASN A 136 -4.11 -10.82 -2.33
CA ASN A 136 -4.52 -9.67 -3.12
C ASN A 136 -3.32 -8.72 -3.22
N GLU A 137 -2.37 -9.05 -4.09
CA GLU A 137 -1.47 -8.02 -4.60
C GLU A 137 -2.33 -7.09 -5.45
N ILE A 138 -2.66 -5.92 -4.90
CA ILE A 138 -3.20 -4.82 -5.69
C ILE A 138 -2.11 -4.48 -6.72
N LYS A 139 -2.20 -5.08 -7.91
CA LYS A 139 -1.31 -4.83 -9.04
C LYS A 139 -1.62 -3.48 -9.66
#